data_AF-A0A060SZ34-F1
#
_entry.id   AF-A0A060SZ34-F1
#
_cell.length_a   1.000
_cell.length_b   1.000
_cell.length_c   1.000
_cell.angle_alpha   90.00
_cell.angle_beta   90.00
_cell.angle_gamma   90.00
#
_symmetry.space_group_name_H-M   'P 1'
#
loop_
_entity.id
_entity.type
_entity.pdbx_description
1 polymer ?
#
loop_
_entity_poly.entity_id
_entity_poly.type
_entity_poly.pdbx_seq_one_letter_code
_entity_poly.pdbx_strand_id
1 'polypeptide(L)'
;MTGRVWPPATQPPKPIVAPSDLYDVPSAVLATWGLLINRCLKSFVCILCEAVIVPHHVVSHIHNKHKDARVQVNKAALEEIVQQEDIISTYPNIPPPDQVEFEGIHRAWGHACPLCPAMFHCPKDVVAHCRHKHHQEVLAEQLEGGWMQRFSVMPQAKSWFRVVPRSAQLCSVSAGYLAAMQKELDARPSLPSSQLDHHHISPWHVTTRWMQYIEGKDTTRIRDLIEPPKEDDPLFSIIASVRRYLQEAYDLIPQTSKVCLQILNTDTISEDYNHHPFGQHQLNDTLRAYMWFIIQLLCLLLHAQPQLNLSQDVAQLVNSLRLVLSLGVEEAKEAIHKLLLSLWMREWPPSAGNLFPDPTVQFVIHTQVNCDGSLKKAEEVTGVFAKLVYDMVSSLFLSLRSS
;
A
#
# COMPACT_ATOMS: atom_id res chain seq x y z
N MET A 1 0.19 -39.71 39.39
CA MET A 1 -0.35 -38.64 38.53
C MET A 1 0.24 -38.82 37.14
N THR A 2 -0.59 -39.21 36.20
CA THR A 2 -0.25 -39.69 34.86
C THR A 2 0.11 -38.52 33.94
N GLY A 3 1.33 -38.53 33.39
CA GLY A 3 1.76 -37.57 32.37
C GLY A 3 0.99 -37.78 31.07
N ARG A 4 0.30 -36.73 30.60
CA ARG A 4 -0.35 -36.72 29.29
C ARG A 4 0.70 -36.47 28.22
N VAL A 5 0.98 -37.49 27.43
CA VAL A 5 1.69 -37.35 26.15
C VAL A 5 0.68 -36.82 25.13
N TRP A 6 0.98 -35.66 24.54
CA TRP A 6 0.21 -35.11 23.43
C TRP A 6 0.49 -35.89 22.14
N PRO A 7 -0.52 -36.24 21.35
CA PRO A 7 -0.30 -36.84 20.03
C PRO A 7 0.37 -35.81 19.09
N PRO A 8 1.26 -36.25 18.19
CA PRO A 8 1.89 -35.36 17.23
C PRO A 8 0.81 -34.75 16.32
N ALA A 9 0.87 -33.42 16.16
CA ALA A 9 0.01 -32.68 15.25
C ALA A 9 0.11 -33.28 13.84
N THR A 10 -1.03 -33.72 13.30
CA THR A 10 -1.17 -34.11 11.90
C THR A 10 -0.78 -32.92 11.04
N GLN A 11 0.35 -33.00 10.35
CA GLN A 11 0.78 -31.97 9.41
C GLN A 11 -0.34 -31.75 8.39
N PRO A 12 -0.75 -30.50 8.12
CA PRO A 12 -1.69 -30.21 7.06
C PRO A 12 -1.10 -30.67 5.71
N PRO A 13 -1.93 -31.16 4.77
CA PRO A 13 -1.46 -31.61 3.48
C PRO A 13 -0.72 -30.47 2.77
N LYS A 14 0.55 -30.70 2.43
CA LYS A 14 1.32 -29.77 1.61
C LYS A 14 0.53 -29.47 0.34
N PRO A 15 0.31 -28.19 -0.02
CA PRO A 15 -0.25 -27.87 -1.32
C PRO A 15 0.66 -28.47 -2.38
N ILE A 16 0.10 -29.34 -3.21
CA ILE A 16 0.77 -29.92 -4.36
C ILE A 16 0.96 -28.77 -5.35
N VAL A 17 2.11 -28.09 -5.26
CA VAL A 17 2.51 -27.13 -6.29
C VAL A 17 2.72 -27.95 -7.55
N ALA A 18 1.84 -27.78 -8.53
CA ALA A 18 2.03 -28.41 -9.83
C ALA A 18 3.39 -27.97 -10.39
N PRO A 19 4.23 -28.88 -10.89
CA PRO A 19 5.52 -28.51 -11.46
C PRO A 19 5.29 -27.53 -12.62
N SER A 20 6.17 -26.52 -12.74
CA SER A 20 6.15 -25.56 -13.85
C SER A 20 6.19 -26.31 -15.19
N ASP A 21 5.43 -25.81 -16.17
CA ASP A 21 5.42 -26.37 -17.52
C ASP A 21 6.65 -25.93 -18.31
N LEU A 22 7.42 -24.96 -17.81
CA LEU A 22 8.65 -24.47 -18.41
C LEU A 22 9.87 -24.99 -17.63
N TYR A 23 10.74 -25.72 -18.30
CA TYR A 23 11.91 -26.33 -17.65
C TYR A 23 13.14 -26.31 -18.55
N ASP A 24 14.31 -26.50 -17.93
CA ASP A 24 15.56 -26.75 -18.62
C ASP A 24 15.96 -28.23 -18.46
N VAL A 25 16.78 -28.73 -19.37
CA VAL A 25 17.43 -30.04 -19.22
C VAL A 25 18.36 -30.05 -18.00
N PRO A 26 18.69 -31.21 -17.41
CA PRO A 26 19.51 -31.27 -16.19
C PRO A 26 20.87 -30.57 -16.27
N SER A 27 21.44 -30.41 -17.47
CA SER A 27 22.70 -29.69 -17.70
C SER A 27 22.56 -28.15 -17.65
N ALA A 28 21.33 -27.63 -17.56
CA ALA A 28 20.99 -26.22 -17.60
C ALA A 28 21.50 -25.47 -18.85
N VAL A 29 21.76 -26.20 -19.93
CA VAL A 29 22.41 -25.62 -21.11
C VAL A 29 21.47 -24.73 -21.93
N LEU A 30 20.16 -24.99 -21.93
CA LEU A 30 19.24 -24.19 -22.73
C LEU A 30 19.07 -22.78 -22.15
N ALA A 31 19.06 -22.65 -20.82
CA ALA A 31 18.99 -21.35 -20.17
C ALA A 31 20.21 -20.48 -20.53
N THR A 32 21.40 -21.08 -20.68
CA THR A 32 22.58 -20.35 -21.18
C THR A 32 22.42 -19.86 -22.61
N TRP A 33 21.55 -20.49 -23.40
CA TRP A 33 21.17 -20.06 -24.74
C TRP A 33 19.96 -19.12 -24.77
N GLY A 34 19.36 -18.82 -23.61
CA GLY A 34 18.13 -18.03 -23.50
C GLY A 34 16.88 -18.80 -23.92
N LEU A 35 16.90 -20.12 -23.84
CA LEU A 35 15.80 -21.02 -24.21
C LEU A 35 15.38 -21.88 -23.01
N LEU A 36 14.12 -22.30 -23.01
CA LEU A 36 13.60 -23.34 -22.13
C LEU A 36 12.67 -24.27 -22.93
N ILE A 37 12.33 -25.43 -22.39
CA ILE A 37 11.37 -26.36 -22.99
C ILE A 37 10.02 -26.16 -22.32
N ASN A 38 8.97 -25.96 -23.12
CA ASN A 38 7.60 -26.05 -22.63
C ASN A 38 7.11 -27.49 -22.74
N ARG A 39 6.79 -28.11 -21.60
CA ARG A 39 6.40 -29.52 -21.45
C ARG A 39 5.13 -29.86 -22.23
N CYS A 40 4.12 -29.00 -22.19
CA CYS A 40 2.86 -29.23 -22.88
C CYS A 40 3.02 -29.14 -24.41
N LEU A 41 3.85 -28.20 -24.87
CA LEU A 41 4.06 -27.96 -26.30
C LEU A 41 5.17 -28.82 -26.90
N LYS A 42 5.98 -29.49 -26.07
CA LYS A 42 7.21 -30.19 -26.47
C LYS A 42 8.04 -29.35 -27.45
N SER A 43 8.26 -28.08 -27.11
CA SER A 43 8.86 -27.10 -28.00
C SER A 43 9.78 -26.16 -27.23
N PHE A 44 10.81 -25.62 -27.88
CA PHE A 44 11.63 -24.59 -27.28
C PHE A 44 10.87 -23.26 -27.22
N VAL A 45 11.05 -22.54 -26.12
CA VAL A 45 10.54 -21.20 -25.89
C VAL A 45 11.72 -20.29 -25.62
N CYS A 46 11.84 -19.20 -26.38
CA CYS A 46 12.82 -18.18 -26.10
C CYS A 46 12.33 -17.30 -24.95
N ILE A 47 13.15 -17.15 -23.92
CA ILE A 47 12.82 -16.37 -22.71
C ILE A 47 12.68 -14.89 -23.04
N LEU A 48 13.48 -14.37 -23.97
CA LEU A 48 13.51 -12.95 -24.32
C LEU A 48 12.41 -12.56 -25.32
N CYS A 49 12.14 -13.42 -26.30
CA CYS A 49 11.07 -13.18 -27.29
C CYS A 49 9.70 -13.68 -26.83
N GLU A 50 9.64 -14.46 -25.74
CA GLU A 50 8.43 -15.09 -25.21
C GLU A 50 7.66 -15.83 -26.32
N ALA A 51 8.37 -16.61 -27.14
CA ALA A 51 7.82 -17.25 -28.33
C ALA A 51 8.43 -18.62 -28.59
N VAL A 52 7.66 -19.47 -29.28
CA VAL A 52 8.08 -20.82 -29.67
C VAL A 52 9.08 -20.76 -30.80
N ILE A 53 10.19 -21.49 -30.64
CA ILE A 53 11.25 -21.64 -31.63
C ILE A 53 11.34 -23.12 -32.00
N VAL A 54 11.12 -23.43 -33.28
CA VAL A 54 11.31 -24.79 -33.79
C VAL A 54 12.80 -25.14 -33.86
N PRO A 55 13.20 -26.41 -33.63
CA PRO A 55 14.59 -26.84 -33.54
C PRO A 55 15.52 -26.30 -34.63
N HIS A 56 15.11 -26.43 -35.91
CA HIS A 56 15.91 -26.02 -37.06
C HIS A 56 16.11 -24.49 -37.16
N HIS A 57 15.30 -23.69 -36.45
CA HIS A 57 15.42 -22.24 -36.42
C HIS A 57 16.18 -21.71 -35.21
N VAL A 58 16.48 -22.53 -34.19
CA VAL A 58 17.11 -22.09 -32.93
C VAL A 58 18.39 -21.29 -33.18
N VAL A 59 19.33 -21.85 -33.94
CA VAL A 59 20.64 -21.22 -34.21
C VAL A 59 20.44 -19.90 -34.95
N SER A 60 19.60 -19.90 -35.99
CA SER A 60 19.33 -18.69 -36.78
C SER A 60 18.59 -17.62 -35.97
N HIS A 61 17.69 -18.02 -35.08
CA HIS A 61 16.91 -17.12 -34.24
C HIS A 61 17.83 -16.40 -33.25
N ILE A 62 18.67 -17.14 -32.52
CA ILE A 62 19.61 -16.55 -31.56
C ILE A 62 20.58 -15.61 -32.28
N HIS A 63 21.12 -16.01 -33.44
CA HIS A 63 22.05 -15.18 -34.20
C HIS A 63 21.42 -13.87 -34.71
N ASN A 64 20.16 -13.93 -35.18
CA ASN A 64 19.51 -12.79 -35.83
C ASN A 64 18.73 -11.89 -34.87
N LYS A 65 18.14 -12.44 -33.80
CA LYS A 65 17.28 -11.71 -32.85
C LYS A 65 17.99 -11.35 -31.55
N HIS A 66 19.06 -12.07 -31.21
CA HIS A 66 19.82 -11.88 -29.97
C HIS A 66 21.33 -11.74 -30.23
N LYS A 67 21.68 -11.03 -31.32
CA LYS A 67 23.08 -10.84 -31.74
C LYS A 67 23.97 -10.24 -30.65
N ASP A 68 23.42 -9.35 -29.84
CA ASP A 68 24.14 -8.65 -28.76
C ASP A 68 24.52 -9.59 -27.61
N ALA A 69 23.78 -10.69 -27.41
CA ALA A 69 24.06 -11.66 -26.37
C ALA A 69 25.28 -12.55 -26.69
N ARG A 70 25.77 -12.55 -27.95
CA ARG A 70 26.96 -13.31 -28.43
C ARG A 70 26.96 -14.80 -28.03
N VAL A 71 25.78 -15.38 -27.84
CA VAL A 71 25.60 -16.78 -27.47
C VAL A 71 25.96 -17.69 -28.65
N GLN A 72 26.77 -18.70 -28.40
CA GLN A 72 27.08 -19.76 -29.36
C GLN A 72 26.31 -21.03 -29.00
N VAL A 73 25.43 -21.46 -29.90
CA VAL A 73 24.67 -22.70 -29.76
C VAL A 73 25.47 -23.85 -30.33
N ASN A 74 25.71 -24.89 -29.52
CA ASN A 74 26.32 -26.13 -29.99
C ASN A 74 25.25 -26.98 -30.69
N LYS A 75 25.39 -27.16 -32.01
CA LYS A 75 24.43 -27.91 -32.84
C LYS A 75 24.30 -29.37 -32.44
N ALA A 76 25.40 -30.03 -32.11
CA ALA A 76 25.37 -31.44 -31.72
C ALA A 76 24.62 -31.64 -30.39
N ALA A 77 24.86 -30.75 -29.42
CA ALA A 77 24.13 -30.77 -28.15
C ALA A 77 22.65 -30.43 -28.33
N LEU A 78 22.32 -29.50 -29.24
CA LEU A 78 20.92 -29.19 -29.57
C LEU A 78 20.20 -30.40 -30.19
N GLU A 79 20.83 -31.10 -31.13
CA GLU A 79 20.27 -32.31 -31.76
C GLU A 79 20.05 -33.44 -30.74
N GLU A 80 20.99 -33.61 -29.81
CA GLU A 80 20.86 -34.58 -28.71
C GLU A 80 19.66 -34.25 -27.81
N ILE A 81 19.50 -32.98 -27.42
CA ILE A 81 18.35 -32.53 -26.60
C ILE A 81 17.03 -32.73 -27.35
N VAL A 82 16.98 -32.41 -28.64
CA VAL A 82 15.78 -32.61 -29.46
C VAL A 82 15.35 -34.08 -29.48
N GLN A 83 16.29 -35.01 -29.54
CA GLN A 83 16.01 -36.44 -29.50
C GLN A 83 15.62 -36.92 -28.09
N GLN A 84 16.34 -36.48 -27.05
CA GLN A 84 16.11 -36.91 -25.66
C GLN A 84 14.76 -36.43 -25.12
N GLU A 85 14.39 -35.18 -25.42
CA GLU A 85 13.18 -34.54 -24.90
C GLU A 85 11.98 -34.64 -25.87
N ASP A 86 12.14 -35.38 -26.98
CA ASP A 86 11.10 -35.60 -28.01
C ASP A 86 10.49 -34.27 -28.52
N ILE A 87 11.36 -33.32 -28.86
CA ILE A 87 10.96 -31.96 -29.26
C ILE A 87 10.35 -31.96 -30.65
N ILE A 88 9.17 -31.36 -30.79
CA ILE A 88 8.43 -31.28 -32.04
C ILE A 88 9.14 -30.33 -33.01
N SER A 89 9.42 -30.83 -34.22
CA SER A 89 10.16 -30.07 -35.25
C SER A 89 9.33 -29.03 -36.00
N THR A 90 8.02 -29.02 -35.79
CA THR A 90 7.05 -28.10 -36.41
C THR A 90 6.33 -27.28 -35.36
N TYR A 91 5.87 -26.09 -35.73
CA TYR A 91 5.06 -25.28 -34.82
C TYR A 91 3.78 -26.03 -34.37
N PRO A 92 3.41 -25.95 -33.08
CA PRO A 92 2.18 -26.56 -32.56
C PRO A 92 0.93 -26.10 -33.31
N ASN A 93 -0.09 -26.95 -33.34
CA ASN A 93 -1.41 -26.58 -33.86
C ASN A 93 -2.09 -25.59 -32.91
N ILE A 94 -2.97 -24.75 -33.46
CA ILE A 94 -3.77 -23.83 -32.64
C ILE A 94 -4.65 -24.68 -31.72
N PRO A 95 -4.59 -24.47 -30.39
CA PRO A 95 -5.40 -25.22 -29.44
C PRO A 95 -6.88 -24.87 -29.57
N PRO A 96 -7.78 -25.71 -29.02
CA PRO A 96 -9.18 -25.34 -28.86
C PRO A 96 -9.34 -24.07 -27.99
N PRO A 97 -10.48 -23.38 -28.10
CA PRO A 97 -10.80 -22.30 -27.19
C PRO A 97 -10.75 -22.76 -25.73
N ASP A 98 -10.47 -21.82 -24.83
CA ASP A 98 -10.40 -22.02 -23.38
C ASP A 98 -9.22 -22.88 -22.88
N GLN A 99 -8.24 -23.11 -23.75
CA GLN A 99 -6.95 -23.67 -23.34
C GLN A 99 -6.27 -22.77 -22.31
N VAL A 100 -5.72 -23.38 -21.25
CA VAL A 100 -4.88 -22.69 -20.27
C VAL A 100 -3.67 -22.10 -20.98
N GLU A 101 -3.32 -20.85 -20.65
CA GLU A 101 -2.14 -20.21 -21.22
C GLU A 101 -0.88 -21.09 -21.08
N PHE A 102 -0.06 -21.10 -22.12
CA PHE A 102 1.20 -21.81 -22.12
C PHE A 102 2.28 -20.94 -21.47
N GLU A 103 2.97 -21.52 -20.50
CA GLU A 103 4.03 -20.84 -19.76
C GLU A 103 5.20 -20.45 -20.69
N GLY A 104 5.74 -19.24 -20.48
CA GLY A 104 6.86 -18.69 -21.25
C GLY A 104 6.48 -18.03 -22.58
N ILE A 105 5.20 -18.06 -22.99
CA ILE A 105 4.74 -17.42 -24.24
C ILE A 105 4.03 -16.10 -23.95
N HIS A 106 4.30 -15.11 -24.81
CA HIS A 106 3.77 -13.76 -24.66
C HIS A 106 2.24 -13.74 -24.68
N ARG A 107 1.65 -13.13 -23.64
CA ARG A 107 0.22 -12.93 -23.50
C ARG A 107 -0.16 -11.49 -23.84
N ALA A 108 -1.23 -11.35 -24.62
CA ALA A 108 -1.83 -10.06 -24.94
C ALA A 108 -3.36 -10.10 -24.78
N TRP A 109 -3.98 -8.92 -24.75
CA TRP A 109 -5.43 -8.77 -24.85
C TRP A 109 -5.83 -8.46 -26.29
N GLY A 110 -6.92 -9.04 -26.76
CA GLY A 110 -7.43 -8.84 -28.12
C GLY A 110 -8.90 -9.20 -28.25
N HIS A 111 -9.35 -9.36 -29.50
CA HIS A 111 -10.74 -9.61 -29.87
C HIS A 111 -10.86 -10.92 -30.65
N ALA A 112 -11.88 -11.71 -30.31
CA ALA A 112 -12.16 -13.00 -30.92
C ALA A 112 -13.00 -12.87 -32.19
N CYS A 113 -12.71 -13.71 -33.19
CA CYS A 113 -13.65 -13.98 -34.26
C CYS A 113 -14.82 -14.81 -33.70
N PRO A 114 -16.10 -14.46 -33.96
CA PRO A 114 -17.24 -15.24 -33.49
C PRO A 114 -17.43 -16.58 -34.24
N LEU A 115 -16.71 -16.78 -35.34
CA LEU A 115 -16.90 -17.91 -36.27
C LEU A 115 -15.73 -18.89 -36.31
N CYS A 116 -14.57 -18.53 -35.75
CA CYS A 116 -13.41 -19.42 -35.69
C CYS A 116 -12.49 -19.07 -34.50
N PRO A 117 -11.51 -19.94 -34.17
CA PRO A 117 -10.62 -19.72 -33.01
C PRO A 117 -9.61 -18.56 -33.15
N ALA A 118 -9.62 -17.81 -34.25
CA ALA A 118 -8.67 -16.74 -34.49
C ALA A 118 -8.95 -15.53 -33.61
N MET A 119 -7.88 -14.96 -33.05
CA MET A 119 -7.88 -13.71 -32.29
C MET A 119 -7.09 -12.63 -33.03
N PHE A 120 -7.38 -11.37 -32.74
CA PHE A 120 -6.70 -10.22 -33.33
C PHE A 120 -6.51 -9.11 -32.30
N HIS A 121 -5.47 -8.28 -32.46
CA HIS A 121 -5.24 -7.15 -31.57
C HIS A 121 -6.30 -6.05 -31.71
N CYS A 122 -6.80 -5.82 -32.93
CA CYS A 122 -7.70 -4.72 -33.21
C CYS A 122 -9.04 -5.24 -33.75
N PRO A 123 -10.19 -4.66 -33.33
CA PRO A 123 -11.52 -5.01 -33.84
C PRO A 123 -11.62 -4.93 -35.38
N LYS A 124 -10.96 -3.94 -35.99
CA LYS A 124 -10.93 -3.74 -37.45
C LYS A 124 -10.40 -4.96 -38.20
N ASP A 125 -9.41 -5.65 -37.63
CA ASP A 125 -8.80 -6.83 -38.25
C ASP A 125 -9.75 -8.03 -38.17
N VAL A 126 -10.52 -8.14 -37.09
CA VAL A 126 -11.56 -9.17 -36.95
C VAL A 126 -12.65 -8.98 -37.99
N VAL A 127 -13.12 -7.73 -38.20
CA VAL A 127 -14.13 -7.41 -39.21
C VAL A 127 -13.62 -7.73 -40.61
N ALA A 128 -12.39 -7.33 -40.94
CA ALA A 128 -11.76 -7.65 -42.21
C ALA A 128 -11.60 -9.17 -42.41
N HIS A 129 -11.18 -9.89 -41.37
CA HIS A 129 -11.09 -11.34 -41.37
C HIS A 129 -12.44 -12.02 -41.61
N CYS A 130 -13.50 -11.64 -40.88
CA CYS A 130 -14.84 -12.20 -41.06
C CYS A 130 -15.37 -11.98 -42.47
N ARG A 131 -15.15 -10.78 -43.03
CA ARG A 131 -15.54 -10.46 -44.41
C ARG A 131 -14.79 -11.31 -45.44
N HIS A 132 -13.49 -11.56 -45.24
CA HIS A 132 -12.66 -12.25 -46.24
C HIS A 132 -12.64 -13.77 -46.11
N LYS A 133 -12.70 -14.31 -44.90
CA LYS A 133 -12.61 -15.76 -44.62
C LYS A 133 -13.96 -16.42 -44.37
N HIS A 134 -14.93 -15.68 -43.86
CA HIS A 134 -16.25 -16.21 -43.51
C HIS A 134 -17.38 -15.61 -44.35
N HIS A 135 -17.09 -14.61 -45.20
CA HIS A 135 -18.06 -13.90 -46.01
C HIS A 135 -19.24 -13.33 -45.20
N GLN A 136 -18.97 -12.94 -43.95
CA GLN A 136 -19.97 -12.44 -43.00
C GLN A 136 -19.59 -11.05 -42.49
N GLU A 137 -20.59 -10.18 -42.34
CA GLU A 137 -20.42 -8.88 -41.68
C GLU A 137 -20.65 -9.04 -40.17
N VAL A 138 -19.73 -8.48 -39.40
CA VAL A 138 -19.78 -8.44 -37.94
C VAL A 138 -19.56 -6.99 -37.49
N LEU A 139 -20.27 -6.57 -36.45
CA LEU A 139 -20.14 -5.24 -35.87
C LEU A 139 -18.97 -5.23 -34.87
N ALA A 140 -18.10 -4.22 -34.96
CA ALA A 140 -16.91 -4.13 -34.13
C ALA A 140 -17.25 -4.01 -32.64
N GLU A 141 -18.39 -3.39 -32.30
CA GLU A 141 -18.85 -3.19 -30.93
C GLU A 141 -19.33 -4.49 -30.26
N GLN A 142 -19.62 -5.53 -31.05
CA GLN A 142 -20.16 -6.81 -30.57
C GLN A 142 -19.09 -7.89 -30.40
N LEU A 143 -17.82 -7.57 -30.65
CA LEU A 143 -16.74 -8.53 -30.60
C LEU A 143 -16.31 -8.81 -29.15
N GLU A 144 -16.30 -10.08 -28.76
CA GLU A 144 -15.80 -10.50 -27.46
C GLU A 144 -14.30 -10.22 -27.32
N GLY A 145 -13.93 -9.56 -26.22
CA GLY A 145 -12.54 -9.40 -25.80
C GLY A 145 -12.05 -10.61 -25.02
N GLY A 146 -10.75 -10.89 -25.09
CA GLY A 146 -10.16 -11.96 -24.30
C GLY A 146 -8.64 -11.98 -24.33
N TRP A 147 -8.07 -12.80 -23.45
CA TRP A 147 -6.64 -13.09 -23.45
C TRP A 147 -6.26 -13.98 -24.63
N MET A 148 -5.12 -13.69 -25.24
CA MET A 148 -4.59 -14.42 -26.37
C MET A 148 -3.08 -14.62 -26.29
N GLN A 149 -2.61 -15.68 -26.93
CA GLN A 149 -1.19 -15.98 -27.15
C GLN A 149 -0.94 -16.27 -28.63
N ARG A 150 0.33 -16.20 -29.03
CA ARG A 150 0.79 -16.62 -30.35
C ARG A 150 2.09 -17.40 -30.23
N PHE A 151 2.27 -18.41 -31.07
CA PHE A 151 3.49 -19.22 -31.02
C PHE A 151 4.71 -18.51 -31.62
N SER A 152 4.55 -17.50 -32.49
CA SER A 152 5.67 -16.84 -33.15
C SER A 152 5.46 -15.32 -33.22
N VAL A 153 6.56 -14.57 -33.12
CA VAL A 153 6.57 -13.10 -33.25
C VAL A 153 6.57 -12.65 -34.72
N MET A 154 6.76 -13.58 -35.66
CA MET A 154 6.86 -13.22 -37.08
C MET A 154 5.52 -12.74 -37.65
N PRO A 155 5.46 -11.63 -38.41
CA PRO A 155 4.21 -11.02 -38.89
C PRO A 155 3.31 -11.96 -39.72
N GLN A 156 3.88 -12.99 -40.33
CA GLN A 156 3.17 -13.96 -41.17
C GLN A 156 2.97 -15.33 -40.50
N ALA A 157 3.50 -15.55 -39.30
CA ALA A 157 3.47 -16.84 -38.63
C ALA A 157 2.36 -16.90 -37.59
N LYS A 158 1.37 -17.77 -37.85
CA LYS A 158 0.29 -18.27 -36.97
C LYS A 158 -0.49 -17.20 -36.18
N SER A 159 -1.77 -17.11 -36.51
CA SER A 159 -2.75 -16.23 -35.85
C SER A 159 -2.75 -16.40 -34.34
N TRP A 160 -2.99 -15.29 -33.65
CA TRP A 160 -3.29 -15.31 -32.22
C TRP A 160 -4.46 -16.26 -31.94
N PHE A 161 -4.41 -16.91 -30.78
CA PHE A 161 -5.45 -17.82 -30.31
C PHE A 161 -5.83 -17.50 -28.87
N ARG A 162 -7.08 -17.80 -28.51
CA ARG A 162 -7.66 -17.50 -27.19
C ARG A 162 -7.05 -18.40 -26.12
N VAL A 163 -6.79 -17.83 -24.94
CA VAL A 163 -6.32 -18.57 -23.76
C VAL A 163 -7.01 -18.12 -22.48
N VAL A 164 -7.03 -18.98 -21.47
CA VAL A 164 -7.42 -18.64 -20.10
C VAL A 164 -6.16 -18.42 -19.27
N PRO A 165 -6.00 -17.28 -18.59
CA PRO A 165 -4.87 -17.05 -17.69
C PRO A 165 -4.79 -18.12 -16.60
N ARG A 166 -3.58 -18.58 -16.26
CA ARG A 166 -3.35 -19.50 -15.13
C ARG A 166 -3.78 -18.86 -13.82
N SER A 167 -3.67 -17.54 -13.70
CA SER A 167 -4.19 -16.79 -12.55
C SER A 167 -5.71 -16.91 -12.37
N ALA A 168 -6.46 -17.16 -13.44
CA ALA A 168 -7.90 -17.40 -13.37
C ALA A 168 -8.24 -18.85 -12.96
N GLN A 169 -7.28 -19.78 -13.06
CA GLN A 169 -7.42 -21.17 -12.61
C GLN A 169 -6.94 -21.40 -11.19
N LEU A 170 -6.16 -20.48 -10.63
CA LEU A 170 -5.98 -20.40 -9.19
C LEU A 170 -7.35 -20.11 -8.60
N CYS A 171 -8.05 -21.16 -8.18
CA CYS A 171 -9.19 -21.03 -7.29
C CYS A 171 -8.77 -20.05 -6.21
N SER A 172 -9.55 -18.97 -6.03
CA SER A 172 -9.40 -18.07 -4.90
C SER A 172 -9.09 -18.92 -3.68
N VAL A 173 -7.94 -18.67 -3.04
CA VAL A 173 -7.53 -19.37 -1.83
C VAL A 173 -8.77 -19.52 -0.96
N SER A 174 -9.21 -20.76 -0.71
CA SER A 174 -10.54 -20.98 -0.15
C SER A 174 -10.70 -20.11 1.08
N ALA A 175 -11.85 -19.45 1.24
CA ALA A 175 -12.09 -18.59 2.40
C ALA A 175 -11.81 -19.33 3.72
N GLY A 176 -11.98 -20.66 3.74
CA GLY A 176 -11.60 -21.53 4.85
C GLY A 176 -10.09 -21.62 5.12
N TYR A 177 -9.24 -21.63 4.09
CA TYR A 177 -7.78 -21.60 4.26
C TYR A 177 -7.31 -20.23 4.75
N LEU A 178 -7.83 -19.14 4.20
CA LEU A 178 -7.51 -17.80 4.70
C LEU A 178 -8.00 -17.63 6.15
N ALA A 179 -9.21 -18.09 6.48
CA ALA A 179 -9.72 -18.08 7.84
C ALA A 179 -8.91 -18.99 8.79
N ALA A 180 -8.41 -20.13 8.32
CA ALA A 180 -7.55 -21.00 9.10
C ALA A 180 -6.18 -20.35 9.37
N MET A 181 -5.57 -19.73 8.36
CA MET A 181 -4.32 -18.97 8.53
C MET A 181 -4.50 -17.76 9.44
N GLN A 182 -5.59 -17.02 9.28
CA GLN A 182 -5.94 -15.90 10.16
C GLN A 182 -6.05 -16.38 11.61
N LYS A 183 -6.79 -17.46 11.85
CA LYS A 183 -6.94 -18.06 13.18
C LYS A 183 -5.62 -18.57 13.76
N GLU A 184 -4.72 -19.08 12.93
CA GLU A 184 -3.40 -19.55 13.35
C GLU A 184 -2.44 -18.39 13.65
N LEU A 185 -2.56 -17.27 12.92
CA LEU A 185 -1.82 -16.03 13.19
C LEU A 185 -2.34 -15.34 14.46
N ASP A 186 -3.66 -15.24 14.63
CA ASP A 186 -4.31 -14.65 15.80
C ASP A 186 -4.05 -15.47 17.08
N ALA A 187 -3.83 -16.79 16.93
CA ALA A 187 -3.48 -17.68 18.04
C ALA A 187 -1.99 -17.63 18.44
N ARG A 188 -1.13 -16.94 17.67
CA ARG A 188 0.27 -16.77 18.05
C ARG A 188 0.36 -15.73 19.16
N PRO A 189 1.06 -16.02 20.26
CA PRO A 189 1.33 -15.00 21.26
C PRO A 189 2.16 -13.89 20.61
N SER A 190 1.74 -12.64 20.82
CA SER A 190 2.48 -11.45 20.42
C SER A 190 3.91 -11.57 20.95
N LEU A 191 4.90 -11.52 20.06
CA LEU A 191 6.29 -11.49 20.50
C LEU A 191 6.51 -10.19 21.29
N PRO A 192 7.13 -10.24 22.48
CA PRO A 192 7.48 -9.03 23.21
C PRO A 192 8.37 -8.15 22.34
N SER A 193 8.21 -6.83 22.40
CA SER A 193 9.01 -5.88 21.58
C SER A 193 10.51 -6.08 21.75
N SER A 194 10.95 -6.59 22.90
CA SER A 194 12.35 -6.90 23.21
C SER A 194 12.92 -8.13 22.48
N GLN A 195 12.07 -8.92 21.80
CA GLN A 195 12.46 -10.13 21.05
C GLN A 195 12.30 -9.97 19.53
N LEU A 196 11.84 -8.80 19.06
CA LEU A 196 11.80 -8.49 17.64
C LEU A 196 13.23 -8.25 17.14
N ASP A 197 13.61 -8.94 16.07
CA ASP A 197 14.91 -8.77 15.44
C ASP A 197 15.09 -7.31 14.98
N HIS A 198 16.03 -6.61 15.62
CA HIS A 198 16.30 -5.19 15.39
C HIS A 198 16.73 -4.90 13.94
N HIS A 199 17.15 -5.91 13.17
CA HIS A 199 17.47 -5.75 11.74
C HIS A 199 16.24 -5.46 10.86
N HIS A 200 15.04 -5.75 11.36
CA HIS A 200 13.78 -5.51 10.62
C HIS A 200 12.98 -4.30 11.13
N ILE A 201 13.48 -3.58 12.14
CA ILE A 201 12.83 -2.37 12.68
C ILE A 201 13.57 -1.13 12.17
N SER A 202 12.82 -0.13 11.69
CA SER A 202 13.43 1.15 11.27
C SER A 202 14.19 1.79 12.44
N PRO A 203 15.39 2.36 12.23
CA PRO A 203 16.11 3.11 13.27
C PRO A 203 15.25 4.17 13.96
N TRP A 204 14.34 4.80 13.22
CA TRP A 204 13.37 5.77 13.75
C TRP A 204 12.47 5.18 14.84
N HIS A 205 11.92 4.00 14.64
CA HIS A 205 11.03 3.35 15.60
C HIS A 205 11.78 2.85 16.84
N VAL A 206 13.06 2.51 16.69
CA VAL A 206 13.96 2.21 17.82
C VAL A 206 14.22 3.47 18.66
N THR A 207 14.57 4.58 18.01
CA THR A 207 14.87 5.84 18.69
C THR A 207 13.65 6.40 19.43
N THR A 208 12.49 6.42 18.78
CA THR A 208 11.26 7.00 19.35
C THR A 208 10.60 6.13 20.40
N ARG A 209 10.87 4.82 20.40
CA ARG A 209 10.25 3.82 21.30
C ARG A 209 8.73 3.77 21.22
N TRP A 210 8.12 4.29 20.16
CA TRP A 210 6.67 4.28 19.99
C TRP A 210 6.08 2.87 19.93
N MET A 211 6.84 1.89 19.46
CA MET A 211 6.47 0.47 19.52
C MET A 211 6.15 0.02 20.95
N GLN A 212 6.89 0.51 21.95
CA GLN A 212 6.65 0.18 23.36
C GLN A 212 5.35 0.80 23.89
N TYR A 213 4.91 1.93 23.32
CA TYR A 213 3.64 2.55 23.71
C TYR A 213 2.43 1.80 23.18
N ILE A 214 2.52 1.24 21.97
CA ILE A 214 1.43 0.51 21.32
C ILE A 214 1.39 -0.97 21.71
N GLU A 215 2.48 -1.49 22.27
CA GLU A 215 2.57 -2.90 22.69
C GLU A 215 1.44 -3.27 23.67
N GLY A 216 0.72 -4.34 23.35
CA GLY A 216 -0.39 -4.84 24.16
C GLY A 216 -1.69 -4.02 24.08
N LYS A 217 -1.73 -2.94 23.28
CA LYS A 217 -2.94 -2.15 23.05
C LYS A 217 -3.64 -2.60 21.77
N ASP A 218 -4.98 -2.48 21.77
CA ASP A 218 -5.79 -2.70 20.58
C ASP A 218 -5.63 -1.53 19.61
N THR A 219 -5.04 -1.82 18.44
CA THR A 219 -4.71 -0.83 17.41
C THR A 219 -5.94 -0.18 16.79
N THR A 220 -7.08 -0.89 16.78
CA THR A 220 -8.37 -0.34 16.34
C THR A 220 -8.79 0.74 17.31
N ARG A 221 -8.79 0.44 18.61
CA ARG A 221 -9.13 1.42 19.65
C ARG A 221 -8.23 2.66 19.64
N ILE A 222 -6.92 2.49 19.41
CA ILE A 222 -5.99 3.62 19.32
C ILE A 222 -6.44 4.60 18.23
N ARG A 223 -6.86 4.07 17.07
CA ARG A 223 -7.32 4.88 15.94
C ARG A 223 -8.70 5.49 16.18
N ASP A 224 -9.62 4.73 16.77
CA ASP A 224 -10.98 5.20 17.09
C ASP A 224 -10.95 6.41 18.03
N LEU A 225 -9.98 6.47 18.95
CA LEU A 225 -9.83 7.60 19.88
C LEU A 225 -9.57 8.94 19.20
N ILE A 226 -8.95 8.94 18.02
CA ILE A 226 -8.63 10.14 17.23
C ILE A 226 -9.53 10.29 16.00
N GLU A 227 -10.54 9.42 15.81
CA GLU A 227 -11.48 9.57 14.71
C GLU A 227 -12.37 10.80 14.94
N PRO A 228 -12.47 11.71 13.97
CA PRO A 228 -13.34 12.88 14.11
C PRO A 228 -14.82 12.50 14.17
N PRO A 229 -15.63 13.27 14.91
CA PRO A 229 -17.03 12.98 15.11
C PRO A 229 -17.82 13.06 13.80
N LYS A 230 -18.79 12.16 13.66
CA LYS A 230 -19.78 12.15 12.56
C LYS A 230 -20.98 13.00 12.93
N GLU A 231 -21.87 13.30 11.98
CA GLU A 231 -23.02 14.21 12.17
C GLU A 231 -23.96 13.78 13.31
N ASP A 232 -23.99 12.50 13.63
CA ASP A 232 -24.78 11.89 14.71
C ASP A 232 -24.07 11.87 16.08
N ASP A 233 -22.79 12.24 16.13
CA ASP A 233 -21.99 12.23 17.35
C ASP A 233 -22.25 13.49 18.20
N PRO A 234 -22.46 13.36 19.53
CA PRO A 234 -22.58 14.50 20.44
C PRO A 234 -21.42 15.51 20.37
N LEU A 235 -20.23 15.07 19.96
CA LEU A 235 -19.05 15.91 19.81
C LEU A 235 -18.96 16.62 18.45
N PHE A 236 -19.90 16.42 17.52
CA PHE A 236 -19.86 16.98 16.17
C PHE A 236 -19.67 18.50 16.14
N SER A 237 -20.21 19.21 17.14
CA SER A 237 -20.06 20.67 17.28
C SER A 237 -18.60 21.13 17.39
N ILE A 238 -17.68 20.25 17.81
CA ILE A 238 -16.25 20.56 17.93
C ILE A 238 -15.64 20.99 16.60
N ILE A 239 -16.13 20.45 15.48
CA ILE A 239 -15.60 20.77 14.14
C ILE A 239 -15.85 22.24 13.82
N ALA A 240 -17.05 22.74 14.12
CA ALA A 240 -17.41 24.14 13.92
C ALA A 240 -16.65 25.06 14.89
N SER A 241 -16.52 24.65 16.16
CA SER A 241 -15.80 25.40 17.19
C SER A 241 -14.31 25.54 16.89
N VAL A 242 -13.64 24.48 16.45
CA VAL A 242 -12.22 24.53 16.06
C VAL A 242 -12.04 25.36 14.79
N ARG A 243 -12.94 25.23 13.81
CA ARG A 243 -12.90 26.08 12.61
C ARG A 243 -12.97 27.56 12.98
N ARG A 244 -13.90 27.93 13.86
CA ARG A 244 -14.07 29.31 14.30
C ARG A 244 -12.84 29.81 15.05
N TYR A 245 -12.32 29.00 15.96
CA TYR A 245 -11.10 29.27 16.72
C TYR A 245 -9.90 29.56 15.81
N LEU A 246 -9.62 28.67 14.84
CA LEU A 246 -8.49 28.86 13.92
C LEU A 246 -8.72 30.01 12.94
N GLN A 247 -9.95 30.23 12.48
CA GLN A 247 -10.24 31.37 11.59
C GLN A 247 -9.93 32.69 12.29
N GLU A 248 -10.28 32.84 13.58
CA GLU A 248 -9.93 34.04 14.34
C GLU A 248 -8.41 34.20 14.50
N ALA A 249 -7.67 33.12 14.77
CA ALA A 249 -6.21 33.16 14.79
C ALA A 249 -5.63 33.60 13.43
N TYR A 250 -6.22 33.12 12.33
CA TYR A 250 -5.81 33.47 10.98
C TYR A 250 -6.11 34.93 10.64
N ASP A 251 -7.30 35.43 10.96
CA ASP A 251 -7.75 36.80 10.67
C ASP A 251 -6.89 37.85 11.40
N LEU A 252 -6.18 37.45 12.46
CA LEU A 252 -5.25 38.28 13.19
C LEU A 252 -3.90 38.48 12.50
N ILE A 253 -3.46 37.51 11.68
CA ILE A 253 -2.13 37.55 11.07
C ILE A 253 -1.90 38.84 10.26
N PRO A 254 -2.82 39.30 9.39
CA PRO A 254 -2.65 40.56 8.65
C PRO A 254 -2.68 41.82 9.53
N GLN A 255 -3.23 41.71 10.75
CA GLN A 255 -3.40 42.83 11.67
C GLN A 255 -2.21 43.00 12.62
N THR A 256 -1.27 42.05 12.64
CA THR A 256 -0.14 42.07 13.57
C THR A 256 1.14 42.59 12.92
N SER A 257 1.95 43.29 13.72
CA SER A 257 3.21 43.84 13.26
C SER A 257 4.14 42.76 12.72
N LYS A 258 4.89 43.10 11.66
CA LYS A 258 5.86 42.20 11.02
C LYS A 258 6.91 41.68 12.02
N VAL A 259 7.31 42.51 12.99
CA VAL A 259 8.30 42.13 14.02
C VAL A 259 7.73 41.03 14.92
N CYS A 260 6.50 41.17 15.40
CA CYS A 260 5.84 40.12 16.19
C CYS A 260 5.71 38.81 15.41
N LEU A 261 5.34 38.88 14.13
CA LEU A 261 5.24 37.70 13.26
C LEU A 261 6.61 37.06 12.99
N GLN A 262 7.70 37.83 12.95
CA GLN A 262 9.06 37.30 12.84
C GLN A 262 9.50 36.62 14.14
N ILE A 263 9.22 37.21 15.30
CA ILE A 263 9.49 36.60 16.62
C ILE A 263 8.78 35.26 16.74
N LEU A 264 7.49 35.20 16.36
CA LEU A 264 6.69 33.97 16.40
C LEU A 264 7.17 32.87 15.45
N ASN A 265 7.86 33.24 14.36
CA ASN A 265 8.40 32.30 13.38
C ASN A 265 9.89 31.99 13.58
N THR A 266 10.49 32.50 14.67
CA THR A 266 11.89 32.25 15.00
C THR A 266 11.95 31.08 15.98
N ASP A 267 12.68 30.03 15.62
CA ASP A 267 12.97 28.93 16.54
C ASP A 267 13.85 29.44 17.69
N THR A 268 13.56 29.03 18.93
CA THR A 268 14.24 29.46 20.15
C THR A 268 15.72 29.06 20.24
N ILE A 269 16.25 28.40 19.20
CA ILE A 269 17.62 27.87 19.13
C ILE A 269 18.54 28.84 18.35
N SER A 270 18.02 29.69 17.46
CA SER A 270 18.83 30.66 16.73
C SER A 270 18.82 32.02 17.41
N GLU A 271 20.01 32.62 17.59
CA GLU A 271 20.14 34.01 18.07
C GLU A 271 19.63 35.04 17.04
N ASP A 272 19.52 34.63 15.77
CA ASP A 272 19.04 35.47 14.67
C ASP A 272 17.53 35.32 14.44
N TYR A 273 16.84 36.46 14.25
CA TYR A 273 15.42 36.47 13.89
C TYR A 273 15.20 35.86 12.51
N ASN A 274 14.18 35.02 12.39
CA ASN A 274 13.71 34.56 11.09
C ASN A 274 13.22 35.77 10.28
N HIS A 275 13.88 36.04 9.16
CA HIS A 275 13.54 37.17 8.31
C HIS A 275 12.19 37.00 7.61
N HIS A 276 11.66 35.77 7.55
CA HIS A 276 10.32 35.48 7.05
C HIS A 276 9.29 35.59 8.18
N PRO A 277 8.34 36.54 8.12
CA PRO A 277 7.27 36.63 9.10
C PRO A 277 6.36 35.40 9.02
N PHE A 278 5.81 35.00 10.17
CA PHE A 278 4.69 34.05 10.22
C PHE A 278 3.56 34.54 9.30
N GLY A 279 3.11 33.67 8.41
CA GLY A 279 2.21 34.05 7.32
C GLY A 279 0.98 33.15 7.25
N GLN A 280 -0.10 33.70 6.68
CA GLN A 280 -1.24 32.91 6.25
C GLN A 280 -0.83 31.98 5.11
N HIS A 281 -1.31 30.73 5.16
CA HIS A 281 -1.21 29.85 4.01
C HIS A 281 -2.11 30.34 2.88
N GLN A 282 -1.57 30.42 1.67
CA GLN A 282 -2.28 30.94 0.48
C GLN A 282 -3.38 30.00 -0.04
N LEU A 283 -3.40 28.74 0.41
CA LEU A 283 -4.32 27.70 -0.06
C LEU A 283 -5.30 27.31 1.07
N ASN A 284 -6.60 27.37 0.77
CA ASN A 284 -7.68 27.02 1.71
C ASN A 284 -7.60 25.56 2.19
N ASP A 285 -7.12 24.65 1.35
CA ASP A 285 -6.96 23.23 1.70
C ASP A 285 -5.93 23.02 2.81
N THR A 286 -4.96 23.94 2.95
CA THR A 286 -3.95 23.90 3.99
C THR A 286 -4.57 24.16 5.35
N LEU A 287 -5.37 25.22 5.53
CA LEU A 287 -6.05 25.50 6.80
C LEU A 287 -6.92 24.32 7.27
N ARG A 288 -7.63 23.68 6.33
CA ARG A 288 -8.46 22.50 6.63
C ARG A 288 -7.62 21.33 7.17
N ALA A 289 -6.43 21.11 6.61
CA ALA A 289 -5.54 20.05 7.06
C ALA A 289 -5.04 20.28 8.49
N TYR A 290 -4.76 21.52 8.89
CA TYR A 290 -4.26 21.88 10.22
C TYR A 290 -5.38 21.80 11.25
N MET A 291 -6.55 22.35 10.91
CA MET A 291 -7.80 22.21 11.67
C MET A 291 -8.10 20.75 12.05
N TRP A 292 -7.83 19.82 11.12
CA TRP A 292 -8.07 18.40 11.36
C TRP A 292 -7.23 17.85 12.52
N PHE A 293 -5.94 18.24 12.65
CA PHE A 293 -5.09 17.76 13.75
C PHE A 293 -5.57 18.26 15.10
N ILE A 294 -6.05 19.51 15.18
CA ILE A 294 -6.64 20.03 16.43
C ILE A 294 -7.92 19.29 16.78
N ILE A 295 -8.80 19.03 15.82
CA ILE A 295 -10.01 18.24 16.06
C ILE A 295 -9.63 16.86 16.63
N GLN A 296 -8.70 16.16 15.97
CA GLN A 296 -8.29 14.82 16.39
C GLN A 296 -7.60 14.81 17.77
N LEU A 297 -6.77 15.81 18.07
CA LEU A 297 -6.16 15.97 19.40
C LEU A 297 -7.22 16.19 20.48
N LEU A 298 -8.20 17.05 20.23
CA LEU A 298 -9.29 17.29 21.17
C LEU A 298 -10.17 16.05 21.34
N CYS A 299 -10.44 15.30 20.27
CA CYS A 299 -11.12 14.00 20.34
C CYS A 299 -10.36 13.02 21.24
N LEU A 300 -9.02 12.92 21.10
CA LEU A 300 -8.20 12.09 21.98
C LEU A 300 -8.40 12.48 23.44
N LEU A 301 -8.33 13.78 23.75
CA LEU A 301 -8.50 14.28 25.12
C LEU A 301 -9.90 13.98 25.67
N LEU A 302 -10.93 14.13 24.84
CA LEU A 302 -12.33 13.92 25.21
C LEU A 302 -12.66 12.42 25.36
N HIS A 303 -12.05 11.52 24.60
CA HIS A 303 -12.30 10.08 24.66
C HIS A 303 -11.40 9.35 25.67
N ALA A 304 -10.13 9.73 25.78
CA ALA A 304 -9.11 8.97 26.51
C ALA A 304 -8.77 9.55 27.90
N GLN A 305 -9.54 10.52 28.41
CA GLN A 305 -9.26 11.23 29.67
C GLN A 305 -8.76 10.35 30.85
N PRO A 306 -9.37 9.20 31.21
CA PRO A 306 -8.87 8.38 32.31
C PRO A 306 -7.58 7.61 31.98
N GLN A 307 -7.27 7.40 30.70
CA GLN A 307 -6.09 6.64 30.24
C GLN A 307 -4.85 7.53 30.09
N LEU A 308 -5.05 8.83 29.85
CA LEU A 308 -3.97 9.78 29.58
C LEU A 308 -3.23 10.26 30.84
N ASN A 309 -3.71 9.94 32.05
CA ASN A 309 -3.15 10.41 33.33
C ASN A 309 -2.93 11.93 33.35
N LEU A 310 -3.92 12.68 32.85
CA LEU A 310 -3.86 14.14 32.81
C LEU A 310 -3.78 14.73 34.22
N SER A 311 -3.06 15.84 34.36
CA SER A 311 -3.10 16.62 35.59
C SER A 311 -4.51 17.14 35.87
N GLN A 312 -4.81 17.38 37.15
CA GLN A 312 -6.17 17.70 37.61
C GLN A 312 -6.77 18.92 36.91
N ASP A 313 -5.96 19.96 36.69
CA ASP A 313 -6.35 21.19 36.03
C ASP A 313 -6.64 21.00 34.53
N VAL A 314 -5.81 20.24 33.81
CA VAL A 314 -6.06 19.91 32.39
C VAL A 314 -7.31 19.03 32.27
N ALA A 315 -7.47 18.06 33.18
CA ALA A 315 -8.67 17.23 33.22
C ALA A 315 -9.95 18.05 33.49
N GLN A 316 -9.87 19.09 34.33
CA GLN A 316 -10.98 20.03 34.54
C GLN A 316 -11.29 20.84 33.29
N LEU A 317 -10.27 21.29 32.54
CA LEU A 317 -10.46 22.00 31.28
C LEU A 317 -11.10 21.11 30.20
N VAL A 318 -10.69 19.85 30.10
CA VAL A 318 -11.33 18.85 29.21
C VAL A 318 -12.81 18.65 29.58
N ASN A 319 -13.11 18.50 30.86
CA ASN A 319 -14.51 18.37 31.33
C ASN A 319 -15.32 19.64 31.05
N SER A 320 -14.73 20.81 31.25
CA SER A 320 -15.36 22.10 30.96
C SER A 320 -15.65 22.23 29.46
N LEU A 321 -14.71 21.85 28.59
CA LEU A 321 -14.93 21.81 27.15
C LEU A 321 -16.09 20.88 26.79
N ARG A 322 -16.15 19.68 27.37
CA ARG A 322 -17.25 18.73 27.13
C ARG A 322 -18.62 19.33 27.46
N LEU A 323 -18.73 20.07 28.57
CA LEU A 323 -19.97 20.74 28.95
C LEU A 323 -20.32 21.88 27.98
N VAL A 324 -19.34 22.71 27.65
CA VAL A 324 -19.54 23.91 26.84
C VAL A 324 -19.84 23.59 25.37
N LEU A 325 -19.36 22.46 24.85
CA LEU A 325 -19.70 21.98 23.49
C LEU A 325 -21.22 21.76 23.29
N SER A 326 -21.99 21.61 24.38
CA SER A 326 -23.45 21.53 24.34
C SER A 326 -24.18 22.89 24.37
N LEU A 327 -23.47 23.96 24.72
CA LEU A 327 -24.04 25.30 24.92
C LEU A 327 -23.94 26.17 23.66
N GLY A 328 -22.85 26.07 22.90
CA GLY A 328 -22.63 26.90 21.73
C GLY A 328 -21.20 26.89 21.21
N VAL A 329 -21.01 27.42 19.99
CA VAL A 329 -19.71 27.46 19.29
C VAL A 329 -18.77 28.51 19.90
N GLU A 330 -19.30 29.66 20.33
CA GLU A 330 -18.48 30.77 20.83
C GLU A 330 -17.93 30.50 22.23
N GLU A 331 -18.73 29.88 23.10
CA GLU A 331 -18.27 29.48 24.43
C GLU A 331 -17.22 28.37 24.33
N ALA A 332 -17.39 27.45 23.36
CA ALA A 332 -16.45 26.35 23.14
C ALA A 332 -15.07 26.85 22.68
N LYS A 333 -15.02 27.96 21.92
CA LYS A 333 -13.78 28.59 21.47
C LYS A 333 -12.85 28.95 22.64
N GLU A 334 -13.38 29.63 23.65
CA GLU A 334 -12.60 30.05 24.83
C GLU A 334 -12.11 28.84 25.64
N ALA A 335 -12.95 27.81 25.75
CA ALA A 335 -12.57 26.55 26.40
C ALA A 335 -11.46 25.81 25.63
N ILE A 336 -11.53 25.78 24.28
CA ILE A 336 -10.50 25.22 23.41
C ILE A 336 -9.19 25.98 23.61
N HIS A 337 -9.22 27.31 23.57
CA HIS A 337 -8.03 28.15 23.73
C HIS A 337 -7.30 27.86 25.05
N LYS A 338 -8.03 27.89 26.18
CA LYS A 338 -7.47 27.61 27.51
C LYS A 338 -6.89 26.20 27.62
N LEU A 339 -7.58 25.21 27.04
CA LEU A 339 -7.14 23.83 27.06
C LEU A 339 -5.83 23.65 26.27
N LEU A 340 -5.76 24.17 25.04
CA LEU A 340 -4.57 24.06 24.19
C LEU A 340 -3.36 24.76 24.80
N LEU A 341 -3.53 25.97 25.35
CA LEU A 341 -2.46 26.65 26.07
C LEU A 341 -2.00 25.87 27.31
N SER A 342 -2.94 25.40 28.14
CA SER A 342 -2.57 24.62 29.33
C SER A 342 -1.86 23.32 28.97
N LEU A 343 -2.13 22.76 27.79
CA LEU A 343 -1.48 21.56 27.30
C LEU A 343 -0.05 21.85 26.83
N TRP A 344 0.13 22.89 26.01
CA TRP A 344 1.40 23.17 25.31
C TRP A 344 2.37 24.04 26.10
N MET A 345 1.89 24.85 27.05
CA MET A 345 2.73 25.68 27.92
C MET A 345 3.23 24.94 29.16
N ARG A 346 3.01 23.62 29.22
CA ARG A 346 3.39 22.76 30.34
C ARG A 346 4.45 21.76 29.91
N GLU A 347 5.40 21.52 30.80
CA GLU A 347 6.30 20.39 30.70
C GLU A 347 5.64 19.10 31.20
N TRP A 348 5.81 18.02 30.44
CA TRP A 348 5.29 16.69 30.75
C TRP A 348 6.46 15.71 30.95
N PRO A 349 7.02 15.61 32.18
CA PRO A 349 8.23 14.82 32.42
C PRO A 349 7.94 13.31 32.40
N PRO A 350 8.70 12.50 31.61
CA PRO A 350 8.55 11.05 31.61
C PRO A 350 8.74 10.44 33.00
N SER A 351 7.99 9.36 33.27
CA SER A 351 8.09 8.60 34.52
C SER A 351 8.36 7.13 34.23
N ALA A 352 8.84 6.38 35.22
CA ALA A 352 9.17 4.95 35.06
C ALA A 352 7.97 4.09 34.59
N GLY A 353 6.74 4.52 34.87
CA GLY A 353 5.51 3.84 34.43
C GLY A 353 4.83 4.48 33.21
N ASN A 354 5.30 5.64 32.74
CA ASN A 354 4.74 6.34 31.58
C ASN A 354 5.85 7.10 30.85
N LEU A 355 6.36 6.49 29.77
CA LEU A 355 7.39 7.06 28.92
C LEU A 355 6.90 8.27 28.11
N PHE A 356 5.59 8.36 27.85
CA PHE A 356 4.99 9.37 26.98
C PHE A 356 3.85 10.09 27.73
N PRO A 357 4.14 10.89 28.76
CA PRO A 357 3.11 11.58 29.54
C PRO A 357 2.46 12.73 28.78
N ASP A 358 3.15 13.33 27.81
CA ASP A 358 2.61 14.43 27.01
C ASP A 358 1.47 13.94 26.10
N PRO A 359 0.22 14.42 26.27
CA PRO A 359 -0.90 14.04 25.43
C PRO A 359 -0.71 14.41 23.95
N THR A 360 0.06 15.45 23.66
CA THR A 360 0.42 15.84 22.28
C THR A 360 1.33 14.80 21.65
N VAL A 361 2.31 14.28 22.39
CA VAL A 361 3.18 13.20 21.91
C VAL A 361 2.38 11.91 21.74
N GLN A 362 1.49 11.58 22.69
CA GLN A 362 0.60 10.43 22.55
C GLN A 362 -0.30 10.56 21.32
N PHE A 363 -0.86 11.75 21.07
CA PHE A 363 -1.61 12.03 19.86
C PHE A 363 -0.78 11.80 18.60
N VAL A 364 0.47 12.30 18.55
CA VAL A 364 1.37 12.03 17.43
C VAL A 364 1.49 10.53 17.23
N ILE A 365 1.76 9.75 18.28
CA ILE A 365 1.86 8.28 18.18
C ILE A 365 0.59 7.67 17.57
N HIS A 366 -0.61 8.09 18.03
CA HIS A 366 -1.89 7.60 17.51
C HIS A 366 -2.04 7.88 15.99
N THR A 367 -1.59 9.05 15.52
CA THR A 367 -1.65 9.38 14.07
C THR A 367 -0.73 8.50 13.21
N GLN A 368 0.23 7.81 13.83
CA GLN A 368 1.22 6.98 13.15
C GLN A 368 0.85 5.50 13.10
N VAL A 369 -0.25 5.08 13.73
CA VAL A 369 -0.71 3.68 13.71
C VAL A 369 -1.55 3.40 12.47
N ASN A 370 -1.15 2.40 11.69
CA ASN A 370 -1.87 1.89 10.53
C ASN A 370 -2.99 0.91 10.92
N CYS A 371 -3.85 0.56 9.95
CA CYS A 371 -4.95 -0.38 10.18
C CYS A 371 -4.49 -1.78 10.60
N ASP A 372 -3.28 -2.18 10.17
CA ASP A 372 -2.65 -3.48 10.49
C ASP A 372 -1.86 -3.43 11.81
N GLY A 373 -1.85 -2.30 12.52
CA GLY A 373 -1.07 -2.10 13.74
C GLY A 373 0.39 -1.74 13.53
N SER A 374 0.86 -1.67 12.28
CA SER A 374 2.20 -1.18 11.97
C SER A 374 2.31 0.34 12.20
N LEU A 375 3.53 0.83 12.41
CA LEU A 375 3.80 2.26 12.47
C LEU A 375 4.22 2.79 11.10
N LYS A 376 3.73 3.97 10.74
CA LYS A 376 4.14 4.73 9.55
C LYS A 376 5.64 5.04 9.55
N LYS A 377 6.17 5.36 8.37
CA LYS A 377 7.58 5.71 8.18
C LYS A 377 7.89 7.11 8.71
N ALA A 378 9.16 7.38 9.01
CA ALA A 378 9.62 8.67 9.54
C ALA A 378 9.22 9.87 8.65
N GLU A 379 9.26 9.70 7.33
CA GLU A 379 8.88 10.72 6.34
C GLU A 379 7.43 11.21 6.48
N GLU A 380 6.54 10.34 6.96
CA GLU A 380 5.12 10.65 7.15
C GLU A 380 4.85 11.43 8.45
N VAL A 381 5.81 11.43 9.39
CA VAL A 381 5.70 12.11 10.68
C VAL A 381 6.05 13.59 10.57
N THR A 382 7.04 13.94 9.74
CA THR A 382 7.54 15.32 9.63
C THR A 382 6.42 16.31 9.29
N GLY A 383 5.50 15.90 8.41
CA GLY A 383 4.34 16.71 8.04
C GLY A 383 3.32 16.90 9.18
N VAL A 384 3.29 16.03 10.19
CA VAL A 384 2.44 16.17 11.38
C VAL A 384 3.06 17.17 12.35
N PHE A 385 4.36 17.05 12.62
CA PHE A 385 5.06 18.00 13.50
C PHE A 385 4.98 19.44 12.98
N ALA A 386 5.21 19.65 11.68
CA ALA A 386 5.13 20.98 11.08
C ALA A 386 3.74 21.63 11.27
N LYS A 387 2.66 20.83 11.21
CA LYS A 387 1.29 21.32 11.43
C LYS A 387 1.03 21.64 12.89
N LEU A 388 1.44 20.76 13.80
CA LEU A 388 1.29 20.98 15.25
C LEU A 388 2.07 22.22 15.71
N VAL A 389 3.30 22.42 15.24
CA VAL A 389 4.09 23.62 15.57
C VAL A 389 3.36 24.89 15.12
N TYR A 390 2.82 24.89 13.90
CA TYR A 390 2.03 26.03 13.42
C TYR A 390 0.77 26.28 14.27
N ASP A 391 0.06 25.22 14.67
CA ASP A 391 -1.15 25.35 15.49
C ASP A 391 -0.83 25.84 16.92
N MET A 392 0.33 25.43 17.46
CA MET A 392 0.89 25.92 18.73
C MET A 392 1.17 27.42 18.64
N VAL A 393 1.90 27.85 17.61
CA VAL A 393 2.20 29.26 17.36
C VAL A 393 0.91 30.07 17.17
N SER A 394 -0.06 29.54 16.42
CA SER A 394 -1.36 30.19 16.19
C SER A 394 -2.16 30.36 17.48
N SER A 395 -2.07 29.40 18.40
CA SER A 395 -2.77 29.49 19.70
C SER A 395 -2.07 30.44 20.67
N LEU A 396 -0.74 30.45 20.69
CA LEU A 396 0.03 31.46 21.43
C LEU A 396 -0.28 32.88 20.95
N PHE A 397 -0.44 33.04 19.64
CA PHE A 397 -0.77 34.32 19.02
C PHE A 397 -2.10 34.91 19.51
N LEU A 398 -3.13 34.08 19.67
CA LEU A 398 -4.42 34.49 20.25
C LEU A 398 -4.28 34.99 21.71
N SER A 399 -3.31 34.47 22.45
CA SER A 399 -3.07 34.85 23.86
C SER A 399 -2.50 36.27 23.97
N LEU A 400 -1.62 36.65 23.05
CA LEU A 400 -0.91 37.94 23.05
C LEU A 400 -1.84 39.15 22.78
N ARG A 401 -3.05 38.93 22.25
CA ARG A 401 -4.06 39.99 22.06
C ARG A 401 -5.04 40.11 23.24
N SER A 402 -5.21 39.02 23.98
CA SER A 402 -6.14 38.93 25.12
C SER A 402 -5.56 39.50 26.42
N SER A 403 -4.26 39.83 26.40
CA SER A 403 -3.50 40.53 27.44
C SER A 403 -3.35 42.00 27.04
#